data_AF-A0AAV1SBQ8-F1
#
_entry.id   AF-A0AAV1SBQ8-F1
#
_cell.length_a   1.000
_cell.length_b   1.000
_cell.length_c   1.000
_cell.angle_alpha   90.00
_cell.angle_beta   90.00
_cell.angle_gamma   90.00
#
_symmetry.space_group_name_H-M   'P 1'
#
loop_
_entity.id
_entity.type
_entity.pdbx_description
1 polymer ?
#
loop_
_entity_poly.entity_id
_entity_poly.type
_entity_poly.pdbx_seq_one_letter_code
_entity_poly.pdbx_strand_id
1 'polypeptide(L)'
;MSSGVAISPIQTEPVLSPKFMSWPLVPCPDESILIYLSVSGSVMPMRVLESDSIESVKLRIQSYKGFVVKNQKLVCGGRELARSNSLVRDYGVTDGNVLHLVLRLSDLQVIKVRSTSGKEFTFYVERGRDVGYVKQQVAKKEKEFDDLDEQEVVCEGEPLEDQRLIDDVCRYNNHNDAAIHLLVRKSSKVRARPVEKNFELDIVAPRLNEGENVRRQYDASEENDRRGDEVDREIVPRKPPDRDFLLEPIIVNPKIEFPSLIWDMVNATIDGLDAGFDPIRSMEGTGGAYFMQDSHGEKFVSVFKPIDEEPMAVNNPQGLPLSLDGEGLKKGTRVGEGAFREVAAYILDHPESGHRSLFGGSKGFAGVPPTVMVKCLHKGFNHPEGVTVKIGSLQMFMENNGSCEDMGPGAFPLKEVHKISVLDIRMANADRHAGNILLDKDQENGQTVLIPIDHGYCLPESFEDCTFEWLYWPQARQPYDSKTIDYIKSLDAEEDIALLRFHGWDMPVACARTFRISTMLLKKGVERGLTPFAIGSIMCRETLKKESVIEEIVQEAQDSTLPVTSEAAFLETLSLIMDHRLDEIAGSASINC
;
A
#
# COMPACT_ATOMS: atom_id res chain seq x y z
N MET A 1 50.68 -6.34 32.92
CA MET A 1 50.13 -7.25 33.94
C MET A 1 49.38 -6.42 34.97
N SER A 2 48.10 -6.77 35.19
CA SER A 2 47.21 -6.51 36.35
C SER A 2 46.96 -5.05 36.80
N SER A 3 45.74 -4.46 36.74
CA SER A 3 44.52 -4.65 37.59
C SER A 3 44.80 -4.59 39.11
N GLY A 4 44.01 -3.97 39.99
CA GLY A 4 42.69 -3.33 39.95
C GLY A 4 42.22 -3.06 41.41
N VAL A 5 40.93 -2.72 41.56
CA VAL A 5 40.08 -2.71 42.79
C VAL A 5 40.07 -1.43 43.64
N ALA A 6 38.88 -0.81 43.74
CA ALA A 6 38.43 -0.08 44.91
C ALA A 6 36.96 -0.45 45.22
N ILE A 7 36.72 -0.82 46.47
CA ILE A 7 35.52 -1.41 47.04
C ILE A 7 34.68 -0.31 47.70
N SER A 8 33.37 -0.29 47.46
CA SER A 8 32.38 0.56 48.15
C SER A 8 32.01 -0.03 49.52
N PRO A 9 31.76 0.80 50.56
CA PRO A 9 31.01 0.38 51.74
C PRO A 9 29.62 1.01 51.81
N ILE A 10 28.67 0.18 52.23
CA ILE A 10 27.30 0.47 52.66
C ILE A 10 27.33 1.16 54.04
N GLN A 11 26.46 2.14 54.28
CA GLN A 11 25.91 2.39 55.61
C GLN A 11 24.46 2.91 55.55
N THR A 12 23.61 2.21 56.28
CA THR A 12 22.18 2.41 56.55
C THR A 12 21.92 3.50 57.59
N GLU A 13 20.94 4.37 57.31
CA GLU A 13 19.91 5.02 58.17
C GLU A 13 20.25 5.48 59.61
N PRO A 14 19.71 6.64 60.04
CA PRO A 14 18.47 6.56 60.84
C PRO A 14 17.43 7.68 60.63
N VAL A 15 16.18 7.25 60.40
CA VAL A 15 14.93 7.61 61.11
C VAL A 15 14.85 9.01 61.77
N LEU A 16 14.00 9.88 61.21
CA LEU A 16 13.19 10.85 61.96
C LEU A 16 11.81 10.99 61.31
N SER A 17 10.77 10.83 62.13
CA SER A 17 9.36 11.09 61.83
C SER A 17 8.87 12.29 62.69
N PRO A 18 7.59 12.69 62.63
CA PRO A 18 6.93 13.45 61.58
C PRO A 18 6.32 14.77 62.13
N LYS A 19 5.80 15.68 61.28
CA LYS A 19 4.52 16.41 61.49
C LYS A 19 4.24 17.51 60.44
N PHE A 20 3.09 17.32 59.75
CA PHE A 20 2.15 18.28 59.12
C PHE A 20 2.69 19.19 57.99
N MET A 21 2.04 19.35 56.84
CA MET A 21 0.60 19.42 56.59
C MET A 21 0.16 18.71 55.30
N SER A 22 -0.97 18.02 55.40
CA SER A 22 -1.77 17.48 54.31
C SER A 22 -2.55 18.58 53.58
N TRP A 23 -2.36 18.70 52.26
CA TRP A 23 -3.45 19.03 51.35
C TRP A 23 -3.81 17.79 50.54
N PRO A 24 -5.10 17.57 50.23
CA PRO A 24 -5.55 16.32 49.65
C PRO A 24 -5.03 16.22 48.21
N LEU A 25 -4.28 15.17 47.91
CA LEU A 25 -4.21 14.64 46.56
C LEU A 25 -5.64 14.28 46.18
N VAL A 26 -6.27 15.12 45.37
CA VAL A 26 -7.48 14.74 44.64
C VAL A 26 -7.09 13.51 43.83
N PRO A 27 -7.69 12.33 44.05
CA PRO A 27 -7.55 11.25 43.10
C PRO A 27 -8.30 11.73 41.86
N CYS A 28 -7.58 12.08 40.80
CA CYS A 28 -8.21 12.19 39.48
C CYS A 28 -8.94 10.86 39.25
N PRO A 29 -10.23 10.86 38.92
CA PRO A 29 -10.89 9.63 38.51
C PRO A 29 -10.10 9.08 37.31
N ASP A 30 -9.74 7.80 37.37
CA ASP A 30 -9.14 7.11 36.22
C ASP A 30 -10.19 7.05 35.11
N GLU A 31 -10.16 8.05 34.23
CA GLU A 31 -11.07 8.11 33.10
C GLU A 31 -10.71 6.96 32.14
N SER A 32 -11.72 6.13 31.88
CA SER A 32 -11.61 5.11 30.84
C SER A 32 -11.75 5.78 29.49
N ILE A 33 -10.70 5.71 28.69
CA ILE A 33 -10.69 6.22 27.32
C ILE A 33 -10.84 5.06 26.33
N LEU A 34 -11.48 5.34 25.20
CA LEU A 34 -11.60 4.44 24.07
C LEU A 34 -10.51 4.76 23.05
N ILE A 35 -9.55 3.87 22.88
CA ILE A 35 -8.53 3.98 21.84
C ILE A 35 -8.87 3.06 20.66
N TYR A 36 -8.36 3.37 19.48
CA TYR A 36 -8.52 2.56 18.28
C TYR A 36 -7.18 1.93 17.90
N LEU A 37 -7.06 0.61 18.02
CA LEU A 37 -5.87 -0.12 17.60
C LEU A 37 -5.96 -0.38 16.08
N SER A 38 -5.02 0.17 15.31
CA SER A 38 -4.84 -0.12 13.90
C SER A 38 -3.79 -1.22 13.71
N VAL A 39 -4.14 -2.32 13.07
CA VAL A 39 -3.25 -3.45 12.76
C VAL A 39 -3.51 -3.89 11.32
N SER A 40 -2.50 -3.81 10.45
CA SER A 40 -2.59 -4.28 9.04
C SER A 40 -3.85 -3.80 8.31
N GLY A 41 -4.19 -2.51 8.44
CA GLY A 41 -5.36 -1.90 7.81
C GLY A 41 -6.71 -2.13 8.52
N SER A 42 -6.76 -2.99 9.55
CA SER A 42 -7.96 -3.17 10.38
C SER A 42 -7.93 -2.27 11.61
N VAL A 43 -9.04 -1.60 11.91
CA VAL A 43 -9.18 -0.72 13.09
C VAL A 43 -10.10 -1.36 14.14
N MET A 44 -9.65 -1.39 15.39
CA MET A 44 -10.34 -2.10 16.47
C MET A 44 -10.45 -1.25 17.74
N PRO A 45 -11.66 -1.01 18.27
CA PRO A 45 -11.84 -0.24 19.50
C PRO A 45 -11.39 -1.03 20.75
N MET A 46 -10.63 -0.39 21.64
CA MET A 46 -10.18 -0.95 22.91
C MET A 46 -10.31 0.10 24.04
N ARG A 47 -10.88 -0.30 25.18
CA ARG A 47 -10.94 0.57 26.37
C ARG A 47 -9.68 0.41 27.22
N VAL A 48 -9.04 1.53 27.55
CA VAL A 48 -7.88 1.61 28.45
C VAL A 48 -8.09 2.73 29.47
N LEU A 49 -7.39 2.67 30.60
CA LEU A 49 -7.36 3.77 31.55
C LEU A 49 -6.24 4.73 31.16
N GLU A 50 -6.42 6.04 31.39
CA GLU A 50 -5.31 7.00 31.24
C GLU A 50 -4.11 6.70 32.17
N SER A 51 -4.38 6.00 33.27
CA SER A 51 -3.41 5.48 34.24
C SER A 51 -2.81 4.12 33.88
N ASP A 52 -3.28 3.46 32.81
CA ASP A 52 -2.64 2.23 32.35
C ASP A 52 -1.20 2.54 31.94
N SER A 53 -0.27 1.64 32.26
CA SER A 53 1.09 1.72 31.74
C SER A 53 1.11 1.24 30.29
N ILE A 54 2.10 1.67 29.51
CA ILE A 54 2.25 1.15 28.14
C ILE A 54 2.44 -0.38 28.14
N GLU A 55 3.10 -0.92 29.15
CA GLU A 55 3.19 -2.37 29.35
C GLU A 55 1.81 -3.03 29.57
N SER A 56 0.93 -2.44 30.40
CA SER A 56 -0.40 -3.02 30.63
C SER A 56 -1.28 -2.95 29.37
N VAL A 57 -1.17 -1.89 28.57
CA VAL A 57 -1.83 -1.79 27.27
C VAL A 57 -1.30 -2.86 26.31
N LYS A 58 0.01 -3.06 26.21
CA LYS A 58 0.62 -4.13 25.38
C LYS A 58 0.18 -5.53 25.82
N LEU A 59 0.10 -5.78 27.13
CA LEU A 59 -0.42 -7.05 27.67
C LEU A 59 -1.91 -7.24 27.36
N ARG A 60 -2.71 -6.17 27.38
CA ARG A 60 -4.14 -6.22 27.04
C ARG A 60 -4.34 -6.51 25.55
N ILE A 61 -3.54 -5.90 24.68
CA ILE A 61 -3.48 -6.23 23.25
C ILE A 61 -3.08 -7.68 23.05
N GLN A 62 -2.09 -8.17 23.79
CA GLN A 62 -1.66 -9.57 23.74
C GLN A 62 -2.78 -10.57 24.11
N SER A 63 -3.70 -10.14 24.98
CA SER A 63 -4.78 -10.99 25.47
C SER A 63 -6.09 -10.82 24.67
N TYR A 64 -6.12 -9.94 23.68
CA TYR A 64 -7.33 -9.58 22.95
C TYR A 64 -7.51 -10.47 21.71
N LYS A 65 -8.63 -11.22 21.65
CA LYS A 65 -9.09 -12.03 20.49
C LYS A 65 -7.97 -12.69 19.66
N GLY A 66 -7.05 -13.39 20.34
CA GLY A 66 -6.03 -14.23 19.70
C GLY A 66 -4.88 -13.48 19.01
N PHE A 67 -4.45 -12.32 19.52
CA PHE A 67 -3.25 -11.61 19.05
C PHE A 67 -2.08 -11.80 20.01
N VAL A 68 -1.13 -12.71 19.75
CA VAL A 68 0.07 -12.86 20.60
C VAL A 68 1.32 -12.35 19.90
N VAL A 69 1.59 -11.05 19.98
CA VAL A 69 2.84 -10.45 19.47
C VAL A 69 3.79 -10.22 20.64
N LYS A 70 4.93 -10.93 20.66
CA LYS A 70 5.94 -10.82 21.74
C LYS A 70 6.74 -9.51 21.71
N ASN A 71 6.74 -8.80 20.58
CA ASN A 71 7.46 -7.55 20.36
C ASN A 71 6.55 -6.46 19.77
N GLN A 72 5.55 -6.04 20.55
CA GLN A 72 4.60 -5.01 20.11
C GLN A 72 5.27 -3.63 20.07
N LYS A 73 5.31 -3.05 18.87
CA LYS A 73 5.63 -1.64 18.66
C LYS A 73 4.33 -0.88 18.46
N LEU A 74 3.97 -0.07 19.45
CA LEU A 74 2.80 0.80 19.40
C LEU A 74 3.24 2.20 19.02
N VAL A 75 2.53 2.83 18.09
CA VAL A 75 2.78 4.19 17.62
C VAL A 75 1.48 4.99 17.70
N CYS A 76 1.50 6.16 18.33
CA CYS A 76 0.36 7.07 18.38
C CYS A 76 0.82 8.44 17.89
N GLY A 77 0.14 9.02 16.90
CA GLY A 77 0.53 10.32 16.32
C GLY A 77 1.99 10.37 15.86
N GLY A 78 2.52 9.26 15.31
CA GLY A 78 3.92 9.14 14.89
C GLY A 78 4.94 8.95 16.02
N ARG A 79 4.52 8.98 17.29
CA ARG A 79 5.40 8.70 18.44
C ARG A 79 5.31 7.24 18.84
N GLU A 80 6.45 6.57 18.85
CA GLU A 80 6.53 5.23 19.44
C GLU A 80 6.33 5.29 20.97
N LEU A 81 5.41 4.47 21.47
CA LEU A 81 5.18 4.26 22.89
C LEU A 81 6.22 3.24 23.39
N ALA A 82 7.48 3.69 23.45
CA ALA A 82 8.65 2.83 23.68
C ALA A 82 8.92 2.54 25.17
N ARG A 83 8.56 3.48 26.07
CA ARG A 83 8.82 3.36 27.52
C ARG A 83 7.70 2.59 28.23
N SER A 84 7.98 1.34 28.61
CA SER A 84 7.01 0.41 29.24
C SER A 84 6.36 0.94 30.53
N ASN A 85 7.12 1.65 31.37
CA ASN A 85 6.66 2.16 32.68
C ASN A 85 5.92 3.51 32.61
N SER A 86 5.91 4.16 31.45
CA SER A 86 5.17 5.41 31.27
C SER A 86 3.68 5.12 31.16
N LEU A 87 2.85 6.08 31.58
CA LEU A 87 1.40 5.97 31.50
C LEU A 87 0.90 6.34 30.10
N VAL A 88 -0.28 5.86 29.73
CA VAL A 88 -0.98 6.23 28.49
C VAL A 88 -1.10 7.76 28.35
N ARG A 89 -1.48 8.45 29.43
CA ARG A 89 -1.55 9.92 29.46
C ARG A 89 -0.21 10.63 29.26
N ASP A 90 0.91 10.01 29.65
CA ASP A 90 2.24 10.63 29.51
C ASP A 90 2.67 10.75 28.04
N TYR A 91 2.04 9.94 27.17
CA TYR A 91 2.21 10.02 25.72
C TYR A 91 1.20 10.97 25.05
N GLY A 92 0.29 11.59 25.82
CA GLY A 92 -0.78 12.43 25.29
C GLY A 92 -1.87 11.65 24.58
N VAL A 93 -2.02 10.34 24.89
CA VAL A 93 -3.07 9.51 24.31
C VAL A 93 -4.40 9.83 24.99
N THR A 94 -5.39 10.26 24.22
CA THR A 94 -6.74 10.62 24.69
C THR A 94 -7.82 9.73 24.06
N ASP A 95 -9.07 9.88 24.51
CA ASP A 95 -10.23 9.23 23.91
C ASP A 95 -10.31 9.49 22.39
N GLY A 96 -10.51 8.43 21.64
CA GLY A 96 -10.58 8.43 20.18
C GLY A 96 -9.24 8.38 19.44
N ASN A 97 -8.09 8.35 20.13
CA ASN A 97 -6.79 8.24 19.47
C ASN A 97 -6.57 6.88 18.80
N VAL A 98 -5.86 6.89 17.68
CA VAL A 98 -5.47 5.68 16.95
C VAL A 98 -4.05 5.28 17.34
N LEU A 99 -3.90 4.07 17.88
CA LEU A 99 -2.61 3.43 18.13
C LEU A 99 -2.34 2.45 16.99
N HIS A 100 -1.28 2.67 16.24
CA HIS A 100 -0.80 1.74 15.22
C HIS A 100 0.08 0.67 15.87
N LEU A 101 -0.30 -0.60 15.72
CA LEU A 101 0.57 -1.73 16.01
C LEU A 101 1.39 -2.05 14.77
N VAL A 102 2.69 -1.80 14.83
CA VAL A 102 3.63 -2.13 13.75
C VAL A 102 4.02 -3.60 13.87
N LEU A 103 3.67 -4.38 12.85
CA LEU A 103 4.07 -5.79 12.71
C LEU A 103 5.27 -5.89 11.77
N ARG A 104 6.25 -6.74 12.09
CA ARG A 104 7.36 -7.04 11.16
C ARG A 104 6.97 -8.24 10.29
N LEU A 105 7.49 -8.32 9.06
CA LEU A 105 7.28 -9.48 8.19
C LEU A 105 7.74 -10.81 8.82
N SER A 106 8.75 -10.77 9.71
CA SER A 106 9.17 -11.95 10.51
C SER A 106 8.08 -12.50 11.43
N ASP A 107 7.10 -11.68 11.79
CA ASP A 107 6.01 -12.02 12.69
C ASP A 107 4.84 -12.71 11.95
N LEU A 108 4.88 -12.77 10.61
CA LEU A 108 3.94 -13.49 9.76
C LEU A 108 4.45 -14.89 9.42
N GLN A 109 3.53 -15.84 9.31
CA GLN A 109 3.75 -17.22 8.93
C GLN A 109 2.88 -17.55 7.73
N VAL A 110 3.49 -18.10 6.68
CA VAL A 110 2.71 -18.60 5.54
C VAL A 110 2.03 -19.91 5.96
N ILE A 111 0.74 -20.01 5.70
CA ILE A 111 -0.08 -21.20 5.94
C ILE A 111 -0.76 -21.56 4.63
N LYS A 112 -0.44 -22.74 4.09
CA LYS A 112 -1.10 -23.34 2.94
C LYS A 112 -2.18 -24.28 3.44
N VAL A 113 -3.44 -23.90 3.29
CA VAL A 113 -4.59 -24.71 3.65
C VAL A 113 -5.14 -25.41 2.42
N ARG A 114 -5.19 -26.74 2.44
CA ARG A 114 -5.96 -27.54 1.48
C ARG A 114 -7.33 -27.84 2.07
N SER A 115 -8.41 -27.64 1.33
CA SER A 115 -9.75 -28.07 1.76
C SER A 115 -10.10 -29.44 1.19
N THR A 116 -11.13 -30.09 1.75
CA THR A 116 -11.64 -31.38 1.24
C THR A 116 -12.20 -31.32 -0.17
N SER A 117 -12.50 -30.13 -0.70
CA SER A 117 -12.89 -29.94 -2.10
C SER A 117 -11.68 -29.97 -3.06
N GLY A 118 -10.46 -30.11 -2.52
CA GLY A 118 -9.21 -30.14 -3.28
C GLY A 118 -8.63 -28.76 -3.59
N LYS A 119 -9.25 -27.68 -3.11
CA LYS A 119 -8.75 -26.31 -3.29
C LYS A 119 -7.64 -26.01 -2.30
N GLU A 120 -6.62 -25.29 -2.75
CA GLU A 120 -5.55 -24.79 -1.90
C GLU A 120 -5.63 -23.27 -1.74
N PHE A 121 -5.47 -22.82 -0.52
CA PHE A 121 -5.47 -21.42 -0.13
C PHE A 121 -4.16 -21.11 0.59
N THR A 122 -3.50 -20.03 0.24
CA THR A 122 -2.33 -19.56 0.99
C THR A 122 -2.74 -18.34 1.81
N PHE A 123 -2.50 -18.41 3.12
CA PHE A 123 -2.76 -17.34 4.07
C PHE A 123 -1.44 -16.87 4.69
N TYR A 124 -1.29 -15.57 4.84
CA TYR A 124 -0.23 -14.98 5.66
C TYR A 124 -0.85 -14.68 7.01
N VAL A 125 -0.53 -15.52 8.00
CA VAL A 125 -1.14 -15.50 9.32
C VAL A 125 -0.08 -15.11 10.32
N GLU A 126 -0.36 -14.12 11.17
CA GLU A 126 0.56 -13.78 12.25
C GLU A 126 0.84 -15.02 13.12
N ARG A 127 2.12 -15.24 13.45
CA ARG A 127 2.57 -16.40 14.26
C ARG A 127 1.82 -16.49 15.60
N GLY A 128 1.38 -15.36 16.12
CA GLY A 128 0.62 -15.25 17.36
C GLY A 128 -0.88 -15.56 17.27
N ARG A 129 -1.42 -15.91 16.09
CA ARG A 129 -2.81 -16.36 15.95
C ARG A 129 -3.00 -17.80 16.39
N ASP A 130 -4.24 -18.15 16.66
CA ASP A 130 -4.67 -19.51 16.94
C ASP A 130 -5.24 -20.19 15.68
N VAL A 131 -5.44 -21.51 15.77
CA VAL A 131 -6.00 -22.33 14.69
C VAL A 131 -7.47 -21.97 14.39
N GLY A 132 -8.22 -21.51 15.41
CA GLY A 132 -9.60 -21.03 15.26
C GLY A 132 -9.70 -19.83 14.31
N TYR A 133 -8.73 -18.91 14.34
CA TYR A 133 -8.64 -17.82 13.37
C TYR A 133 -8.49 -18.35 11.94
N VAL A 134 -7.67 -19.38 11.71
CA VAL A 134 -7.48 -19.97 10.37
C VAL A 134 -8.79 -20.59 9.85
N LYS A 135 -9.54 -21.29 10.71
CA LYS A 135 -10.89 -21.83 10.36
C LYS A 135 -11.83 -20.73 9.88
N GLN A 136 -11.83 -19.58 10.54
CA GLN A 136 -12.64 -18.44 10.14
C GLN A 136 -12.22 -17.86 8.78
N GLN A 137 -10.92 -17.81 8.48
CA GLN A 137 -10.44 -17.34 7.18
C GLN A 137 -10.83 -18.29 6.04
N VAL A 138 -10.78 -19.60 6.30
CA VAL A 138 -11.21 -20.63 5.34
C VAL A 138 -12.72 -20.56 5.09
N ALA A 139 -13.53 -20.43 6.15
CA ALA A 139 -14.98 -20.26 6.03
C ALA A 139 -15.39 -19.06 5.16
N LYS A 140 -14.68 -17.92 5.29
CA LYS A 140 -14.93 -16.73 4.48
C LYS A 140 -14.62 -16.92 2.99
N LYS A 141 -13.66 -17.78 2.67
CA LYS A 141 -13.23 -18.06 1.28
C LYS A 141 -14.04 -19.19 0.64
N GLU A 142 -14.60 -20.10 1.43
CA GLU A 142 -15.37 -21.23 0.94
C GLU A 142 -16.67 -21.42 1.76
N LYS A 143 -17.80 -21.08 1.14
CA LYS A 143 -19.17 -21.18 1.72
C LYS A 143 -19.56 -22.57 2.23
N GLU A 144 -18.81 -23.62 1.87
CA GLU A 144 -19.06 -24.98 2.35
C GLU A 144 -18.73 -25.15 3.84
N PHE A 145 -17.99 -24.21 4.42
CA PHE A 145 -17.45 -24.25 5.79
C PHE A 145 -18.00 -23.13 6.70
N ASP A 146 -19.21 -22.63 6.44
CA ASP A 146 -19.83 -21.57 7.24
C ASP A 146 -20.02 -21.92 8.74
N ASP A 147 -20.12 -23.22 9.08
CA ASP A 147 -20.17 -23.71 10.47
C ASP A 147 -18.76 -24.10 10.98
N LEU A 148 -18.21 -23.28 11.87
CA LEU A 148 -16.88 -23.47 12.47
C LEU A 148 -16.80 -24.72 13.36
N ASP A 149 -17.92 -25.13 13.98
CA ASP A 149 -17.98 -26.29 14.89
C ASP A 149 -17.93 -27.62 14.11
N GLU A 150 -18.18 -27.57 12.80
CA GLU A 150 -18.06 -28.71 11.92
C GLU A 150 -16.68 -28.82 11.26
N GLN A 151 -15.80 -27.81 11.40
CA GLN A 151 -14.46 -27.84 10.81
C GLN A 151 -13.44 -28.55 11.71
N GLU A 152 -12.61 -29.38 11.09
CA GLU A 152 -11.42 -29.98 11.68
C GLU A 152 -10.19 -29.54 10.87
N VAL A 153 -9.23 -28.91 11.54
CA VAL A 153 -7.93 -28.53 10.96
C VAL A 153 -6.92 -29.59 11.34
N VAL A 154 -6.23 -30.13 10.36
CA VAL A 154 -5.21 -31.18 10.54
C VAL A 154 -3.88 -30.67 9.99
N CYS A 155 -2.78 -30.91 10.69
CA CYS A 155 -1.43 -30.64 10.22
C CYS A 155 -0.61 -31.93 10.30
N GLU A 156 0.04 -32.34 9.21
CA GLU A 156 0.83 -33.59 9.14
C GLU A 156 0.08 -34.86 9.65
N GLY A 157 -1.25 -34.87 9.52
CA GLY A 157 -2.10 -35.98 9.97
C GLY A 157 -2.63 -35.84 11.40
N GLU A 158 -2.16 -34.88 12.20
CA GLU A 158 -2.60 -34.64 13.57
C GLU A 158 -3.67 -33.53 13.66
N PRO A 159 -4.80 -33.74 14.35
CA PRO A 159 -5.81 -32.71 14.54
C PRO A 159 -5.29 -31.60 15.44
N LEU A 160 -5.57 -30.35 15.07
CA LEU A 160 -5.19 -29.16 15.84
C LEU A 160 -6.40 -28.60 16.60
N GLU A 161 -6.19 -28.28 17.88
CA GLU A 161 -7.17 -27.57 18.70
C GLU A 161 -7.25 -26.08 18.34
N ASP A 162 -8.44 -25.50 18.42
CA ASP A 162 -8.69 -24.11 18.00
C ASP A 162 -7.85 -23.09 18.75
N GLN A 163 -7.51 -23.36 20.01
CA GLN A 163 -6.74 -22.47 20.88
C GLN A 163 -5.22 -22.61 20.67
N ARG A 164 -4.76 -23.57 19.87
CA ARG A 164 -3.34 -23.81 19.62
C ARG A 164 -2.79 -22.70 18.73
N LEU A 165 -1.67 -22.10 19.13
CA LEU A 165 -1.03 -21.03 18.38
C LEU A 165 -0.28 -21.55 17.15
N ILE A 166 -0.27 -20.77 16.08
CA ILE A 166 0.46 -21.07 14.84
C ILE A 166 1.97 -21.21 15.11
N ASP A 167 2.53 -20.37 15.99
CA ASP A 167 3.93 -20.45 16.43
C ASP A 167 4.28 -21.78 17.12
N ASP A 168 3.31 -22.40 17.81
CA ASP A 168 3.48 -23.70 18.46
C ASP A 168 3.35 -24.86 17.47
N VAL A 169 2.61 -24.66 16.37
CA VAL A 169 2.56 -25.61 15.24
C VAL A 169 3.91 -25.61 14.50
N CYS A 170 4.49 -24.43 14.23
CA CYS A 170 5.81 -24.32 13.60
C CYS A 170 6.92 -25.03 14.40
N ARG A 171 6.93 -24.84 15.73
CA ARG A 171 7.97 -25.39 16.61
C ARG A 171 7.90 -26.92 16.73
N TYR A 172 6.72 -27.52 16.56
CA TYR A 172 6.53 -28.96 16.67
C TYR A 172 6.96 -29.72 15.41
N ASN A 173 6.82 -29.10 14.24
CA ASN A 173 7.07 -29.78 12.95
C ASN A 173 8.57 -29.88 12.58
N ASN A 174 9.49 -29.37 13.41
CA ASN A 174 10.96 -29.51 13.24
C ASN A 174 11.52 -29.17 11.85
N HIS A 175 10.74 -28.44 11.04
CA HIS A 175 11.09 -28.02 9.69
C HIS A 175 11.19 -26.51 9.73
N ASN A 176 12.37 -26.01 9.37
CA ASN A 176 12.64 -24.59 9.15
C ASN A 176 11.98 -24.11 7.84
N ASP A 177 10.81 -24.65 7.52
CA ASP A 177 10.11 -24.41 6.26
C ASP A 177 9.30 -23.13 6.36
N ALA A 178 9.32 -22.34 5.29
CA ALA A 178 8.70 -21.02 5.29
C ALA A 178 7.16 -21.07 5.36
N ALA A 179 6.56 -22.25 5.17
CA ALA A 179 5.11 -22.44 5.13
C ALA A 179 4.62 -23.67 5.93
N ILE A 180 3.51 -23.51 6.66
CA ILE A 180 2.79 -24.62 7.31
C ILE A 180 1.72 -25.14 6.35
N HIS A 181 1.65 -26.45 6.15
CA HIS A 181 0.55 -27.08 5.42
C HIS A 181 -0.53 -27.56 6.38
N LEU A 182 -1.77 -27.11 6.16
CA LEU A 182 -2.96 -27.49 6.92
C LEU A 182 -3.99 -28.10 5.98
N LEU A 183 -4.77 -29.06 6.48
CA LEU A 183 -5.92 -29.64 5.80
C LEU A 183 -7.18 -29.31 6.60
N VAL A 184 -8.18 -28.67 5.97
CA VAL A 184 -9.48 -28.41 6.59
C VAL A 184 -10.52 -29.36 6.03
N ARG A 185 -11.20 -30.10 6.92
CA ARG A 185 -12.23 -31.08 6.60
C ARG A 185 -13.45 -30.94 7.50
N LYS A 186 -14.59 -31.51 7.08
CA LYS A 186 -15.77 -31.63 7.94
C LYS A 186 -15.62 -32.76 8.95
N SER A 187 -15.93 -32.50 10.21
CA SER A 187 -15.87 -33.45 11.31
C SER A 187 -16.92 -34.57 11.11
N SER A 188 -16.46 -35.82 11.12
CA SER A 188 -17.35 -36.97 11.00
C SER A 188 -17.91 -37.34 12.38
N LYS A 189 -19.10 -36.83 12.74
CA LYS A 189 -19.77 -37.21 14.00
C LYS A 189 -20.38 -38.62 13.90
N VAL A 190 -19.63 -39.65 14.25
CA VAL A 190 -20.17 -41.01 14.44
C VAL A 190 -20.95 -41.06 15.76
N ARG A 191 -22.28 -40.93 15.71
CA ARG A 191 -23.15 -41.28 16.85
C ARG A 191 -23.27 -42.79 16.95
N ALA A 192 -22.43 -43.42 17.77
CA ALA A 192 -22.63 -44.80 18.18
C ALA A 192 -23.87 -44.89 19.08
N ARG A 193 -24.94 -45.57 18.61
CA ARG A 193 -25.98 -46.11 19.48
C ARG A 193 -25.52 -47.50 19.92
N PRO A 194 -25.51 -47.83 21.22
CA PRO A 194 -25.20 -49.19 21.64
C PRO A 194 -26.37 -50.09 21.24
N VAL A 195 -26.14 -50.98 20.29
CA VAL A 195 -27.00 -52.13 20.03
C VAL A 195 -26.09 -53.35 20.06
N GLU A 196 -26.52 -54.34 20.83
CA GLU A 196 -25.77 -55.54 21.15
C GLU A 196 -25.35 -56.34 19.90
N LYS A 197 -24.10 -56.82 19.96
CA LYS A 197 -23.51 -57.99 19.27
C LYS A 197 -23.37 -57.97 17.74
N ASN A 198 -22.11 -57.79 17.35
CA ASN A 198 -21.35 -58.38 16.24
C ASN A 198 -21.54 -57.83 14.80
N PHE A 199 -20.38 -57.75 14.14
CA PHE A 199 -20.03 -57.08 12.89
C PHE A 199 -20.54 -57.77 11.62
N GLU A 200 -20.80 -56.99 10.57
CA GLU A 200 -20.29 -57.24 9.21
C GLU A 200 -20.26 -55.92 8.39
N LEU A 201 -19.14 -55.70 7.70
CA LEU A 201 -18.88 -54.61 6.76
C LEU A 201 -19.43 -55.00 5.39
N ASP A 202 -20.04 -54.07 4.64
CA ASP A 202 -20.03 -54.13 3.18
C ASP A 202 -20.15 -52.74 2.55
N ILE A 203 -19.24 -52.48 1.60
CA ILE A 203 -19.17 -51.27 0.76
C ILE A 203 -19.88 -51.59 -0.56
N VAL A 204 -20.90 -50.81 -0.93
CA VAL A 204 -21.56 -50.92 -2.24
C VAL A 204 -21.57 -49.54 -2.92
N ALA A 205 -20.80 -49.44 -4.02
CA ALA A 205 -20.88 -48.34 -4.98
C ALA A 205 -22.03 -48.58 -5.98
N PRO A 206 -22.74 -47.54 -6.49
CA PRO A 206 -23.73 -47.74 -7.54
C PRO A 206 -23.07 -47.79 -8.93
N ARG A 207 -23.52 -48.77 -9.73
CA ARG A 207 -23.14 -49.01 -11.12
C ARG A 207 -23.88 -48.09 -12.09
N LEU A 208 -23.18 -47.78 -13.18
CA LEU A 208 -23.64 -47.23 -14.45
C LEU A 208 -24.64 -48.17 -15.16
N ASN A 209 -25.62 -47.58 -15.86
CA ASN A 209 -26.42 -48.26 -16.88
C ASN A 209 -25.96 -47.85 -18.28
N GLU A 210 -25.68 -48.86 -19.10
CA GLU A 210 -25.43 -48.78 -20.53
C GLU A 210 -26.74 -48.66 -21.34
N GLY A 211 -26.62 -48.12 -22.55
CA GLY A 211 -27.70 -48.06 -23.55
C GLY A 211 -27.17 -47.78 -24.96
N GLU A 212 -26.62 -48.84 -25.57
CA GLU A 212 -26.67 -49.23 -26.99
C GLU A 212 -25.92 -48.46 -28.12
N ASN A 213 -25.24 -49.31 -28.92
CA ASN A 213 -24.40 -49.10 -30.11
C ASN A 213 -25.18 -48.91 -31.43
N VAL A 214 -24.63 -48.18 -32.42
CA VAL A 214 -24.50 -48.65 -33.83
C VAL A 214 -23.27 -48.05 -34.57
N ARG A 215 -22.26 -48.90 -34.77
CA ARG A 215 -21.32 -49.14 -35.91
C ARG A 215 -21.10 -48.12 -37.06
N ARG A 216 -19.81 -47.86 -37.39
CA ARG A 216 -19.02 -48.28 -38.61
C ARG A 216 -17.70 -47.48 -38.67
N GLN A 217 -16.51 -48.04 -38.41
CA GLN A 217 -15.55 -48.80 -39.27
C GLN A 217 -14.77 -47.99 -40.34
N TYR A 218 -13.43 -47.86 -40.10
CA TYR A 218 -12.23 -47.84 -41.00
C TYR A 218 -12.14 -46.73 -42.09
N ASP A 219 -11.01 -46.09 -42.43
CA ASP A 219 -9.62 -46.58 -42.58
C ASP A 219 -8.57 -45.45 -42.50
N ALA A 220 -7.32 -45.87 -42.29
CA ALA A 220 -6.09 -45.08 -42.30
C ALA A 220 -5.52 -44.86 -43.71
N SER A 221 -4.74 -43.79 -43.92
CA SER A 221 -3.51 -43.82 -44.75
C SER A 221 -2.71 -42.53 -44.58
N GLU A 222 -1.49 -42.69 -44.06
CA GLU A 222 -0.36 -41.79 -44.31
C GLU A 222 0.14 -42.00 -45.75
N GLU A 223 0.62 -40.94 -46.41
CA GLU A 223 1.84 -41.05 -47.21
C GLU A 223 2.47 -39.67 -47.49
N ASN A 224 3.79 -39.63 -47.32
CA ASN A 224 4.70 -38.53 -47.63
C ASN A 224 4.85 -38.35 -49.15
N ASP A 225 5.08 -37.11 -49.59
CA ASP A 225 6.01 -36.91 -50.70
C ASP A 225 6.80 -35.58 -50.61
N ARG A 226 8.08 -35.65 -51.00
CA ARG A 226 9.06 -34.55 -50.94
C ARG A 226 9.48 -34.12 -52.35
N ARG A 227 9.54 -32.80 -52.55
CA ARG A 227 10.56 -31.99 -53.30
C ARG A 227 9.98 -31.07 -54.38
N GLY A 228 10.50 -29.83 -54.40
CA GLY A 228 10.82 -29.12 -55.65
C GLY A 228 10.42 -27.64 -55.72
N ASP A 229 11.40 -26.78 -55.47
CA ASP A 229 11.71 -25.48 -56.11
C ASP A 229 10.90 -24.19 -55.87
N GLU A 230 11.72 -23.13 -55.73
CA GLU A 230 11.45 -21.72 -55.49
C GLU A 230 10.59 -21.04 -56.58
N VAL A 231 9.87 -19.96 -56.21
CA VAL A 231 9.85 -18.63 -56.85
C VAL A 231 8.72 -17.76 -56.24
N ASP A 232 9.11 -16.56 -55.79
CA ASP A 232 8.35 -15.33 -55.54
C ASP A 232 6.87 -15.42 -55.09
N ARG A 233 6.62 -15.01 -53.84
CA ARG A 233 5.30 -14.49 -53.45
C ARG A 233 5.43 -13.26 -52.55
N GLU A 234 4.86 -12.17 -53.07
CA GLU A 234 4.38 -10.96 -52.42
C GLU A 234 4.34 -10.98 -50.89
N ILE A 235 4.77 -9.87 -50.30
CA ILE A 235 4.53 -9.51 -48.90
C ILE A 235 3.01 -9.38 -48.72
N VAL A 236 2.36 -10.50 -48.43
CA VAL A 236 1.00 -10.53 -47.89
C VAL A 236 1.10 -9.90 -46.49
N PRO A 237 0.26 -8.90 -46.14
CA PRO A 237 0.19 -8.42 -44.77
C PRO A 237 -0.17 -9.64 -43.93
N ARG A 238 0.76 -10.10 -43.08
CA ARG A 238 0.43 -11.11 -42.07
C ARG A 238 -0.75 -10.54 -41.30
N LYS A 239 -1.91 -11.19 -41.41
CA LYS A 239 -2.99 -11.01 -40.43
C LYS A 239 -2.32 -11.08 -39.05
N PRO A 240 -2.57 -10.13 -38.14
CA PRO A 240 -2.16 -10.33 -36.76
C PRO A 240 -2.67 -11.70 -36.33
N PRO A 241 -1.87 -12.49 -35.56
CA PRO A 241 -2.38 -13.71 -34.98
C PRO A 241 -3.72 -13.39 -34.30
N ASP A 242 -4.66 -14.34 -34.33
CA ASP A 242 -5.93 -14.22 -33.60
C ASP A 242 -5.56 -14.12 -32.11
N ARG A 243 -5.35 -12.89 -31.64
CA ARG A 243 -4.92 -12.62 -30.27
C ARG A 243 -6.17 -12.62 -29.42
N ASP A 244 -6.19 -13.49 -28.43
CA ASP A 244 -7.23 -13.53 -27.39
C ASP A 244 -7.09 -12.35 -26.39
N PHE A 245 -6.17 -11.41 -26.65
CA PHE A 245 -5.87 -10.25 -25.82
C PHE A 245 -5.58 -8.98 -26.64
N LEU A 246 -5.66 -7.83 -25.97
CA LEU A 246 -5.30 -6.51 -26.50
C LEU A 246 -4.40 -5.81 -25.49
N LEU A 247 -3.35 -5.12 -25.94
CA LEU A 247 -2.63 -4.14 -25.14
C LEU A 247 -2.19 -3.00 -26.06
N GLU A 248 -2.76 -1.81 -25.85
CA GLU A 248 -2.50 -0.65 -26.69
C GLU A 248 -2.35 0.62 -25.82
N PRO A 249 -1.24 1.36 -25.94
CA PRO A 249 -1.11 2.69 -25.34
C PRO A 249 -2.18 3.65 -25.86
N ILE A 250 -2.78 4.43 -24.95
CA ILE A 250 -3.74 5.47 -25.31
C ILE A 250 -2.98 6.75 -25.66
N ILE A 251 -2.95 7.08 -26.95
CA ILE A 251 -2.39 8.32 -27.46
C ILE A 251 -3.54 9.28 -27.76
N VAL A 252 -3.81 10.23 -26.87
CA VAL A 252 -4.88 11.23 -27.06
C VAL A 252 -4.46 12.29 -28.07
N ASN A 253 -3.19 12.71 -28.03
CA ASN A 253 -2.64 13.68 -28.96
C ASN A 253 -1.57 13.04 -29.83
N PRO A 254 -1.76 12.96 -31.17
CA PRO A 254 -0.83 12.27 -32.07
C PRO A 254 0.55 12.93 -32.18
N LYS A 255 0.73 14.13 -31.61
CA LYS A 255 2.04 14.80 -31.53
C LYS A 255 2.91 14.28 -30.38
N ILE A 256 2.38 13.43 -29.50
CA ILE A 256 3.13 12.82 -28.41
C ILE A 256 3.97 11.69 -28.99
N GLU A 257 5.28 11.74 -28.74
CA GLU A 257 6.17 10.61 -29.00
C GLU A 257 6.59 10.02 -27.65
N PHE A 258 6.18 8.79 -27.37
CA PHE A 258 6.60 8.13 -26.14
C PHE A 258 8.10 7.83 -26.16
N PRO A 259 8.80 8.00 -25.03
CA PRO A 259 10.20 7.58 -24.89
C PRO A 259 10.36 6.09 -25.22
N SER A 260 11.55 5.70 -25.70
CA SER A 260 11.84 4.30 -26.03
C SER A 260 11.56 3.36 -24.86
N LEU A 261 11.87 3.76 -23.61
CA LEU A 261 11.60 2.95 -22.42
C LEU A 261 10.11 2.58 -22.25
N ILE A 262 9.18 3.47 -22.64
CA ILE A 262 7.74 3.16 -22.58
C ILE A 262 7.39 2.10 -23.64
N TRP A 263 7.93 2.23 -24.85
CA TRP A 263 7.72 1.24 -25.90
C TRP A 263 8.38 -0.10 -25.58
N ASP A 264 9.59 -0.09 -25.01
CA ASP A 264 10.31 -1.28 -24.58
C ASP A 264 9.51 -2.02 -23.51
N MET A 265 8.98 -1.30 -22.51
CA MET A 265 8.06 -1.85 -21.51
C MET A 265 6.81 -2.45 -22.14
N VAL A 266 6.08 -1.69 -22.98
CA VAL A 266 4.83 -2.15 -23.62
C VAL A 266 5.07 -3.38 -24.50
N ASN A 267 6.13 -3.38 -25.29
CA ASN A 267 6.48 -4.51 -26.15
C ASN A 267 6.85 -5.74 -25.32
N ALA A 268 7.65 -5.58 -24.25
CA ALA A 268 7.97 -6.68 -23.36
C ALA A 268 6.72 -7.27 -22.68
N THR A 269 5.75 -6.42 -22.30
CA THR A 269 4.44 -6.85 -21.79
C THR A 269 3.66 -7.63 -22.85
N ILE A 270 3.64 -7.17 -24.11
CA ILE A 270 2.99 -7.88 -25.22
C ILE A 270 3.66 -9.24 -25.45
N ASP A 271 4.98 -9.30 -25.45
CA ASP A 271 5.73 -10.53 -25.69
C ASP A 271 5.46 -11.58 -24.59
N GLY A 272 5.31 -11.16 -23.34
CA GLY A 272 4.88 -12.04 -22.24
C GLY A 272 3.46 -12.60 -22.43
N LEU A 273 2.52 -11.75 -22.83
CA LEU A 273 1.15 -12.17 -23.11
C LEU A 273 1.06 -13.10 -24.35
N ASP A 274 1.81 -12.80 -25.42
CA ASP A 274 1.91 -13.64 -26.62
C ASP A 274 2.55 -15.01 -26.30
N ALA A 275 3.46 -15.07 -25.32
CA ALA A 275 4.04 -16.31 -24.81
C ALA A 275 3.08 -17.11 -23.89
N GLY A 276 1.90 -16.56 -23.59
CA GLY A 276 0.87 -17.22 -22.79
C GLY A 276 1.01 -17.05 -21.28
N PHE A 277 1.82 -16.08 -20.82
CA PHE A 277 1.90 -15.74 -19.40
C PHE A 277 0.77 -14.80 -19.01
N ASP A 278 -0.23 -15.34 -18.32
CA ASP A 278 -1.39 -14.58 -17.86
C ASP A 278 -0.97 -13.51 -16.81
N PRO A 279 -1.63 -12.34 -16.77
CA PRO A 279 -1.43 -11.33 -15.74
C PRO A 279 -1.62 -11.90 -14.33
N ILE A 280 -0.66 -11.62 -13.42
CA ILE A 280 -0.68 -12.11 -12.05
C ILE A 280 -1.21 -11.02 -11.13
N ARG A 281 -2.41 -11.22 -10.58
CA ARG A 281 -3.02 -10.26 -9.65
C ARG A 281 -2.24 -10.19 -8.34
N SER A 282 -1.90 -8.98 -7.90
CA SER A 282 -1.41 -8.72 -6.55
C SER A 282 -2.49 -9.08 -5.52
N MET A 283 -2.06 -9.72 -4.43
CA MET A 283 -2.93 -9.99 -3.28
C MET A 283 -2.89 -8.86 -2.25
N GLU A 284 -1.94 -7.93 -2.40
CA GLU A 284 -1.76 -6.74 -1.56
C GLU A 284 -2.45 -5.53 -2.20
N GLY A 285 -2.80 -4.55 -1.35
CA GLY A 285 -3.52 -3.34 -1.76
C GLY A 285 -5.05 -3.50 -1.74
N THR A 286 -5.74 -2.42 -2.12
CA THR A 286 -7.20 -2.29 -2.02
C THR A 286 -7.92 -2.39 -3.36
N GLY A 287 -7.19 -2.34 -4.47
CA GLY A 287 -7.71 -2.41 -5.85
C GLY A 287 -7.11 -3.57 -6.66
N GLY A 288 -7.44 -3.61 -7.95
CA GLY A 288 -6.81 -4.51 -8.91
C GLY A 288 -5.44 -3.98 -9.36
N ALA A 289 -4.38 -4.73 -9.05
CA ALA A 289 -3.05 -4.51 -9.60
C ALA A 289 -2.53 -5.84 -10.16
N TYR A 290 -1.96 -5.81 -11.36
CA TYR A 290 -1.56 -7.00 -12.09
C TYR A 290 -0.11 -6.91 -12.54
N PHE A 291 0.72 -7.82 -12.05
CA PHE A 291 2.08 -8.01 -12.53
C PHE A 291 2.06 -8.71 -13.88
N MET A 292 2.75 -8.10 -14.84
CA MET A 292 2.92 -8.63 -16.18
C MET A 292 4.33 -9.17 -16.33
N GLN A 293 4.47 -10.32 -16.97
CA GLN A 293 5.75 -11.02 -17.11
C GLN A 293 6.38 -10.77 -18.47
N ASP A 294 7.69 -11.03 -18.57
CA ASP A 294 8.41 -11.08 -19.83
C ASP A 294 8.07 -12.33 -20.65
N SER A 295 8.64 -12.45 -21.84
CA SER A 295 8.43 -13.60 -22.75
C SER A 295 8.91 -14.94 -22.21
N HIS A 296 9.65 -14.96 -21.10
CA HIS A 296 10.16 -16.18 -20.46
C HIS A 296 9.42 -16.52 -19.16
N GLY A 297 8.58 -15.62 -18.65
CA GLY A 297 7.91 -15.78 -17.36
C GLY A 297 8.85 -15.70 -16.16
N GLU A 298 10.07 -15.19 -16.34
CA GLU A 298 11.11 -15.16 -15.30
C GLU A 298 11.08 -13.84 -14.52
N LYS A 299 10.68 -12.75 -15.17
CA LYS A 299 10.72 -11.41 -14.59
C LYS A 299 9.40 -10.69 -14.78
N PHE A 300 9.10 -9.77 -13.85
CA PHE A 300 8.03 -8.80 -14.03
C PHE A 300 8.56 -7.60 -14.81
N VAL A 301 7.80 -7.16 -15.81
CA VAL A 301 8.16 -6.03 -16.70
C VAL A 301 7.32 -4.80 -16.45
N SER A 302 6.07 -4.99 -16.02
CA SER A 302 5.14 -3.89 -15.77
C SER A 302 4.05 -4.28 -14.77
N VAL A 303 3.43 -3.28 -14.15
CA VAL A 303 2.25 -3.41 -13.31
C VAL A 303 1.09 -2.67 -13.98
N PHE A 304 -0.01 -3.37 -14.23
CA PHE A 304 -1.24 -2.79 -14.77
C PHE A 304 -2.28 -2.59 -13.66
N LYS A 305 -2.85 -1.39 -13.56
CA LYS A 305 -3.90 -1.04 -12.59
C LYS A 305 -5.16 -0.55 -13.34
N PRO A 306 -6.20 -1.40 -13.50
CA PRO A 306 -7.44 -1.03 -14.17
C PRO A 306 -8.28 -0.05 -13.36
N ILE A 307 -8.82 0.97 -14.03
CA ILE A 307 -9.71 2.01 -13.49
C ILE A 307 -10.97 1.41 -12.85
N ASP A 308 -11.56 0.41 -13.49
CA ASP A 308 -12.80 -0.22 -13.04
C ASP A 308 -12.60 -1.21 -11.88
N GLU A 309 -11.34 -1.48 -11.53
CA GLU A 309 -10.94 -2.34 -10.42
C GLU A 309 -10.33 -1.57 -9.23
N GLU A 310 -10.31 -0.24 -9.31
CA GLU A 310 -9.89 0.62 -8.21
C GLU A 310 -10.71 0.35 -6.92
N PRO A 311 -10.24 0.78 -5.74
CA PRO A 311 -11.02 0.70 -4.52
C PRO A 311 -12.39 1.34 -4.71
N MET A 312 -13.45 0.62 -4.31
CA MET A 312 -14.84 1.04 -4.45
C MET A 312 -15.36 1.18 -5.90
N ALA A 313 -14.60 0.72 -6.90
CA ALA A 313 -15.04 0.63 -8.28
C ALA A 313 -15.92 -0.60 -8.54
N VAL A 314 -16.65 -0.58 -9.66
CA VAL A 314 -17.66 -1.59 -10.02
C VAL A 314 -17.12 -3.02 -10.07
N ASN A 315 -15.88 -3.19 -10.54
CA ASN A 315 -15.23 -4.48 -10.70
C ASN A 315 -14.10 -4.66 -9.69
N ASN A 316 -14.16 -4.00 -8.53
CA ASN A 316 -13.13 -4.15 -7.50
C ASN A 316 -12.96 -5.64 -7.06
N PRO A 317 -11.75 -6.22 -7.17
CA PRO A 317 -11.54 -7.64 -6.87
C PRO A 317 -11.53 -7.97 -5.37
N GLN A 318 -11.44 -6.95 -4.50
CA GLN A 318 -11.36 -7.11 -3.05
C GLN A 318 -12.74 -7.08 -2.37
N GLY A 319 -13.81 -6.87 -3.13
CA GLY A 319 -15.18 -6.84 -2.61
C GLY A 319 -15.48 -5.62 -1.73
N LEU A 320 -14.75 -4.52 -1.94
CA LEU A 320 -15.07 -3.25 -1.30
C LEU A 320 -16.44 -2.73 -1.76
N PRO A 321 -17.19 -2.01 -0.89
CA PRO A 321 -18.47 -1.44 -1.28
C PRO A 321 -18.31 -0.43 -2.41
N LEU A 322 -19.25 -0.43 -3.35
CA LEU A 322 -19.30 0.56 -4.44
C LEU A 322 -19.44 1.98 -3.86
N SER A 323 -18.70 2.93 -4.42
CA SER A 323 -18.90 4.35 -4.11
C SER A 323 -20.23 4.85 -4.68
N LEU A 324 -21.04 5.51 -3.85
CA LEU A 324 -22.37 6.01 -4.23
C LEU A 324 -22.34 7.44 -4.76
N ASP A 325 -21.39 8.25 -4.31
CA ASP A 325 -21.18 9.65 -4.67
C ASP A 325 -19.94 9.85 -5.57
N GLY A 326 -19.23 8.77 -5.86
CA GLY A 326 -18.02 8.76 -6.67
C GLY A 326 -16.76 9.14 -5.90
N GLU A 327 -16.84 9.41 -4.59
CA GLU A 327 -15.69 9.65 -3.73
C GLU A 327 -14.87 8.36 -3.57
N GLY A 328 -13.55 8.47 -3.70
CA GLY A 328 -12.60 7.38 -3.52
C GLY A 328 -12.27 7.13 -2.05
N LEU A 329 -11.25 6.29 -1.82
CA LEU A 329 -10.83 5.93 -0.46
C LEU A 329 -10.22 7.12 0.31
N LYS A 330 -9.64 8.09 -0.41
CA LYS A 330 -9.06 9.32 0.14
C LYS A 330 -9.93 10.52 -0.21
N LYS A 331 -10.17 11.40 0.75
CA LYS A 331 -10.93 12.63 0.58
C LYS A 331 -10.33 13.49 -0.54
N GLY A 332 -11.22 14.03 -1.38
CA GLY A 332 -10.83 14.79 -2.57
C GLY A 332 -10.32 13.95 -3.74
N THR A 333 -10.39 12.61 -3.68
CA THR A 333 -10.13 11.74 -4.84
C THR A 333 -11.41 11.08 -5.31
N ARG A 334 -11.48 10.72 -6.59
CA ARG A 334 -12.65 10.06 -7.20
C ARG A 334 -12.30 8.66 -7.66
N VAL A 335 -13.27 7.76 -7.53
CA VAL A 335 -13.16 6.39 -8.04
C VAL A 335 -13.00 6.43 -9.56
N GLY A 336 -12.01 5.70 -10.07
CA GLY A 336 -11.71 5.60 -11.48
C GLY A 336 -10.81 6.72 -12.03
N GLU A 337 -10.26 7.55 -11.16
CA GLU A 337 -9.28 8.58 -11.53
C GLU A 337 -7.84 8.23 -11.13
N GLY A 338 -7.62 7.15 -10.38
CA GLY A 338 -6.30 6.76 -9.88
C GLY A 338 -5.29 6.53 -11.01
N ALA A 339 -5.69 5.85 -12.07
CA ALA A 339 -4.83 5.62 -13.24
C ALA A 339 -4.33 6.91 -13.90
N PHE A 340 -5.14 7.98 -13.94
CA PHE A 340 -4.72 9.27 -14.49
C PHE A 340 -3.67 9.93 -13.59
N ARG A 341 -3.82 9.80 -12.28
CA ARG A 341 -2.89 10.36 -11.27
C ARG A 341 -1.54 9.65 -11.31
N GLU A 342 -1.54 8.33 -11.53
CA GLU A 342 -0.31 7.54 -11.76
C GLU A 342 0.47 8.03 -13.00
N VAL A 343 -0.23 8.22 -14.12
CA VAL A 343 0.38 8.73 -15.36
C VAL A 343 0.84 10.18 -15.18
N ALA A 344 0.05 11.02 -14.50
CA ALA A 344 0.41 12.39 -14.20
C ALA A 344 1.68 12.49 -13.35
N ALA A 345 1.84 11.64 -12.33
CA ALA A 345 3.04 11.62 -11.50
C ALA A 345 4.32 11.39 -12.33
N TYR A 346 4.27 10.48 -13.32
CA TYR A 346 5.40 10.27 -14.24
C TYR A 346 5.67 11.48 -15.15
N ILE A 347 4.61 12.10 -15.69
CA ILE A 347 4.73 13.26 -16.58
C ILE A 347 5.31 14.47 -15.84
N LEU A 348 4.81 14.73 -14.62
CA LEU A 348 5.19 15.85 -13.76
C LEU A 348 6.52 15.66 -13.04
N ASP A 349 7.06 14.44 -13.00
CA ASP A 349 8.41 14.18 -12.51
C ASP A 349 9.44 14.59 -13.56
N HIS A 350 9.69 15.90 -13.67
CA HIS A 350 10.64 16.47 -14.62
C HIS A 350 12.09 16.10 -14.30
N PRO A 351 12.98 15.98 -15.30
CA PRO A 351 14.39 15.77 -15.06
C PRO A 351 15.06 16.98 -14.38
N GLU A 352 16.20 16.76 -13.72
CA GLU A 352 16.99 17.84 -13.07
C GLU A 352 17.44 18.93 -14.07
N SER A 353 17.49 18.61 -15.37
CA SER A 353 17.81 19.55 -16.45
C SER A 353 16.67 20.50 -16.83
N GLY A 354 15.51 20.40 -16.20
CA GLY A 354 14.32 21.23 -16.47
C GLY A 354 13.14 20.41 -17.00
N HIS A 355 12.22 21.04 -17.72
CA HIS A 355 10.98 20.41 -18.16
C HIS A 355 11.20 19.12 -18.97
N ARG A 356 10.37 18.12 -18.67
CA ARG A 356 10.34 16.87 -19.44
C ARG A 356 10.02 17.23 -20.89
N SER A 357 10.97 16.92 -21.79
CA SER A 357 10.74 17.09 -23.22
C SER A 357 9.58 16.22 -23.66
N LEU A 358 8.75 16.74 -24.58
CA LEU A 358 7.70 15.98 -25.26
C LEU A 358 8.23 14.73 -25.99
N PHE A 359 9.56 14.64 -26.18
CA PHE A 359 10.27 13.62 -26.94
C PHE A 359 11.35 12.89 -26.12
N GLY A 360 11.49 13.17 -24.82
CA GLY A 360 12.70 12.82 -24.04
C GLY A 360 12.50 11.71 -23.00
N GLY A 361 13.43 10.76 -22.97
CA GLY A 361 13.48 9.64 -22.00
C GLY A 361 14.32 9.88 -20.74
N SER A 362 14.66 11.14 -20.43
CA SER A 362 15.46 11.45 -19.23
C SER A 362 14.74 11.01 -17.96
N LYS A 363 15.52 10.47 -17.01
CA LYS A 363 15.03 10.11 -15.67
C LYS A 363 14.51 11.37 -14.96
N GLY A 364 13.32 11.26 -14.37
CA GLY A 364 12.75 12.34 -13.57
C GLY A 364 13.55 12.60 -12.30
N PHE A 365 13.32 13.74 -11.67
CA PHE A 365 14.01 14.20 -10.48
C PHE A 365 13.77 13.26 -9.30
N ALA A 366 12.50 12.89 -9.06
CA ALA A 366 12.08 11.92 -8.06
C ALA A 366 12.30 10.47 -8.49
N GLY A 367 12.30 10.21 -9.80
CA GLY A 367 12.52 8.89 -10.36
C GLY A 367 11.25 8.03 -10.39
N VAL A 368 10.09 8.66 -10.63
CA VAL A 368 8.83 7.92 -10.88
C VAL A 368 9.03 7.00 -12.09
N PRO A 369 8.74 5.69 -11.98
CA PRO A 369 8.90 4.78 -13.09
C PRO A 369 8.05 5.18 -14.31
N PRO A 370 8.52 4.90 -15.54
CA PRO A 370 7.74 5.10 -16.75
C PRO A 370 6.32 4.55 -16.62
N THR A 371 5.33 5.43 -16.79
CA THR A 371 3.91 5.09 -16.59
C THR A 371 3.09 5.66 -17.75
N VAL A 372 2.26 4.82 -18.37
CA VAL A 372 1.42 5.21 -19.52
C VAL A 372 0.00 4.68 -19.36
N MET A 373 -0.97 5.40 -19.91
CA MET A 373 -2.35 4.92 -19.99
C MET A 373 -2.47 3.88 -21.12
N VAL A 374 -3.09 2.74 -20.85
CA VAL A 374 -3.30 1.68 -21.85
C VAL A 374 -4.75 1.18 -21.86
N LYS A 375 -5.16 0.64 -23.01
CA LYS A 375 -6.30 -0.27 -23.14
C LYS A 375 -5.77 -1.69 -23.09
N CYS A 376 -6.33 -2.52 -22.21
CA CYS A 376 -5.96 -3.92 -22.14
C CYS A 376 -7.20 -4.84 -22.09
N LEU A 377 -7.26 -5.82 -22.98
CA LEU A 377 -8.25 -6.89 -22.96
C LEU A 377 -7.49 -8.16 -22.59
N HIS A 378 -7.83 -8.78 -21.46
CA HIS A 378 -7.29 -10.08 -21.10
C HIS A 378 -8.23 -10.80 -20.13
N LYS A 379 -8.40 -12.12 -20.28
CA LYS A 379 -9.27 -12.95 -19.43
C LYS A 379 -8.84 -13.03 -17.96
N GLY A 380 -7.56 -12.77 -17.70
CA GLY A 380 -6.93 -12.84 -16.37
C GLY A 380 -7.29 -11.69 -15.43
N PHE A 381 -7.94 -10.63 -15.92
CA PHE A 381 -8.42 -9.54 -15.07
C PHE A 381 -9.78 -9.87 -14.42
N ASN A 382 -10.25 -9.02 -13.50
CA ASN A 382 -11.51 -9.25 -12.81
C ASN A 382 -12.71 -8.83 -13.68
N HIS A 383 -13.45 -9.81 -14.18
CA HIS A 383 -14.57 -9.64 -15.12
C HIS A 383 -15.85 -10.32 -14.63
N PRO A 384 -16.59 -9.74 -13.66
CA PRO A 384 -17.79 -10.39 -13.12
C PRO A 384 -18.91 -10.58 -14.16
N GLU A 385 -18.99 -9.71 -15.16
CA GLU A 385 -20.05 -9.73 -16.21
C GLU A 385 -19.54 -10.16 -17.60
N GLY A 386 -18.35 -10.76 -17.67
CA GLY A 386 -17.72 -11.21 -18.91
C GLY A 386 -16.53 -10.34 -19.34
N VAL A 387 -15.70 -10.91 -20.21
CA VAL A 387 -14.40 -10.31 -20.59
C VAL A 387 -14.61 -9.03 -21.39
N THR A 388 -14.11 -7.91 -20.86
CA THR A 388 -14.22 -6.58 -21.47
C THR A 388 -12.86 -5.87 -21.56
N VAL A 389 -12.74 -4.87 -22.43
CA VAL A 389 -11.54 -4.04 -22.50
C VAL A 389 -11.49 -3.17 -21.25
N LYS A 390 -10.38 -3.22 -20.54
CA LYS A 390 -10.09 -2.38 -19.37
C LYS A 390 -9.18 -1.23 -19.76
N ILE A 391 -9.35 -0.10 -19.10
CA ILE A 391 -8.48 1.07 -19.22
C ILE A 391 -7.76 1.24 -17.88
N GLY A 392 -6.48 1.54 -17.90
CA GLY A 392 -5.70 1.67 -16.68
C GLY A 392 -4.28 2.17 -16.92
N SER A 393 -3.56 2.41 -15.82
CA SER A 393 -2.15 2.75 -15.88
C SER A 393 -1.30 1.48 -16.02
N LEU A 394 -0.32 1.53 -16.91
CA LEU A 394 0.74 0.54 -17.06
C LEU A 394 2.05 1.20 -16.62
N GLN A 395 2.57 0.79 -15.48
CA GLN A 395 3.80 1.30 -14.89
C GLN A 395 4.92 0.27 -15.03
N MET A 396 6.13 0.71 -15.34
CA MET A 396 7.29 -0.16 -15.44
C MET A 396 7.57 -0.81 -14.09
N PHE A 397 7.76 -2.13 -14.09
CA PHE A 397 8.15 -2.84 -12.87
C PHE A 397 9.62 -2.55 -12.60
N MET A 398 9.92 -2.18 -11.35
CA MET A 398 11.28 -1.90 -10.91
C MET A 398 11.79 -3.06 -10.08
N GLU A 399 12.84 -3.74 -10.55
CA GLU A 399 13.60 -4.64 -9.69
C GLU A 399 14.08 -3.86 -8.46
N ASN A 400 13.88 -4.43 -7.28
CA ASN A 400 14.10 -3.74 -6.01
C ASN A 400 14.50 -4.74 -4.92
N ASN A 401 15.02 -4.21 -3.81
CA ASN A 401 15.48 -4.96 -2.65
C ASN A 401 14.51 -4.81 -1.44
N GLY A 402 13.22 -4.59 -1.70
CA GLY A 402 12.19 -4.36 -0.69
C GLY A 402 11.68 -2.92 -0.65
N SER A 403 10.80 -2.62 0.30
CA SER A 403 10.26 -1.28 0.52
C SER A 403 10.94 -0.58 1.70
N CYS A 404 10.73 0.73 1.85
CA CYS A 404 11.23 1.46 3.00
C CYS A 404 10.65 0.98 4.35
N GLU A 405 9.55 0.19 4.37
CA GLU A 405 9.00 -0.40 5.61
C GLU A 405 9.95 -1.42 6.23
N ASP A 406 10.82 -2.03 5.42
CA ASP A 406 11.78 -3.05 5.84
C ASP A 406 13.06 -2.46 6.45
N MET A 407 13.23 -1.13 6.38
CA MET A 407 14.47 -0.45 6.80
C MET A 407 14.23 0.71 7.77
N GLY A 408 15.21 0.96 8.63
CA GLY A 408 15.19 2.12 9.50
C GLY A 408 15.43 3.42 8.72
N PRO A 409 14.63 4.49 8.92
CA PRO A 409 14.68 5.69 8.07
C PRO A 409 16.00 6.45 8.12
N GLY A 410 16.80 6.27 9.18
CA GLY A 410 18.14 6.86 9.28
C GLY A 410 19.14 6.35 8.22
N ALA A 411 18.85 5.23 7.54
CA ALA A 411 19.72 4.69 6.49
C ALA A 411 19.49 5.33 5.11
N PHE A 412 18.39 6.06 4.92
CA PHE A 412 18.02 6.59 3.61
C PHE A 412 18.90 7.78 3.22
N PRO A 413 19.40 7.86 1.96
CA PRO A 413 20.19 9.01 1.53
C PRO A 413 19.38 10.29 1.55
N LEU A 414 19.99 11.36 2.06
CA LEU A 414 19.37 12.68 2.19
C LEU A 414 18.76 13.17 0.86
N LYS A 415 19.53 13.09 -0.23
CA LYS A 415 19.11 13.57 -1.55
C LYS A 415 17.87 12.82 -2.05
N GLU A 416 17.76 11.52 -1.79
CA GLU A 416 16.63 10.71 -2.26
C GLU A 416 15.33 11.04 -1.51
N VAL A 417 15.41 11.29 -0.20
CA VAL A 417 14.24 11.76 0.57
C VAL A 417 13.79 13.14 0.09
N HIS A 418 14.73 14.05 -0.18
CA HIS A 418 14.42 15.39 -0.70
C HIS A 418 13.75 15.35 -2.08
N LYS A 419 14.19 14.45 -2.95
CA LYS A 419 13.57 14.27 -4.27
C LYS A 419 12.10 13.87 -4.16
N ILE A 420 11.81 12.89 -3.31
CA ILE A 420 10.43 12.42 -3.06
C ILE A 420 9.59 13.52 -2.40
N SER A 421 10.15 14.24 -1.41
CA SER A 421 9.39 15.30 -0.73
C SER A 421 8.99 16.44 -1.66
N VAL A 422 9.84 16.80 -2.63
CA VAL A 422 9.49 17.80 -3.66
C VAL A 422 8.29 17.35 -4.47
N LEU A 423 8.30 16.12 -4.97
CA LEU A 423 7.21 15.58 -5.78
C LEU A 423 5.91 15.47 -4.96
N ASP A 424 5.98 14.89 -3.76
CA ASP A 424 4.79 14.64 -2.94
C ASP A 424 4.14 15.92 -2.40
N ILE A 425 4.94 16.91 -1.95
CA ILE A 425 4.42 18.22 -1.56
C ILE A 425 3.72 18.85 -2.76
N ARG A 426 4.38 18.87 -3.91
CA ARG A 426 3.85 19.49 -5.12
C ARG A 426 2.53 18.85 -5.56
N MET A 427 2.44 17.52 -5.50
CA MET A 427 1.23 16.82 -5.89
C MET A 427 0.22 16.67 -4.76
N ALA A 428 0.49 17.17 -3.55
CA ALA A 428 -0.38 17.00 -2.39
C ALA A 428 -0.78 15.52 -2.18
N ASN A 429 0.22 14.63 -2.13
CA ASN A 429 -0.01 13.19 -2.03
C ASN A 429 -0.77 12.82 -0.74
N ALA A 430 -1.90 12.12 -0.87
CA ALA A 430 -2.75 11.72 0.27
C ALA A 430 -2.43 10.31 0.82
N ASP A 431 -1.42 9.63 0.26
CA ASP A 431 -1.10 8.26 0.64
C ASP A 431 0.39 7.91 0.52
N ARG A 432 1.29 8.86 0.81
CA ARG A 432 2.72 8.53 0.88
C ARG A 432 3.07 7.86 2.20
N HIS A 433 3.21 6.53 2.16
CA HIS A 433 3.85 5.73 3.21
C HIS A 433 5.11 5.01 2.69
N ALA A 434 5.87 4.40 3.59
CA ALA A 434 7.14 3.75 3.33
C ALA A 434 6.99 2.53 2.41
N GLY A 435 5.84 1.85 2.44
CA GLY A 435 5.50 0.76 1.51
C GLY A 435 5.41 1.23 0.06
N ASN A 436 5.09 2.51 -0.17
CA ASN A 436 5.02 3.12 -1.49
C ASN A 436 6.36 3.70 -1.96
N ILE A 437 7.46 3.37 -1.29
CA ILE A 437 8.81 3.76 -1.67
C ILE A 437 9.69 2.52 -1.71
N LEU A 438 10.13 2.13 -2.91
CA LEU A 438 11.00 0.98 -3.10
C LEU A 438 12.46 1.36 -2.88
N LEU A 439 13.23 0.37 -2.44
CA LEU A 439 14.68 0.46 -2.26
C LEU A 439 15.38 -0.25 -3.40
N ASP A 440 16.27 0.45 -4.08
CA ASP A 440 17.20 -0.15 -5.03
C ASP A 440 18.65 0.25 -4.73
N LYS A 441 19.61 -0.37 -5.40
CA LYS A 441 21.01 0.03 -5.39
C LYS A 441 21.40 0.48 -6.78
N ASP A 442 21.94 1.69 -6.87
CA ASP A 442 22.54 2.20 -8.08
C ASP A 442 23.63 1.23 -8.58
N GLN A 443 23.53 0.82 -9.84
CA GLN A 443 24.41 -0.20 -10.40
C GLN A 443 25.85 0.29 -10.58
N GLU A 444 26.09 1.60 -10.66
CA GLU A 444 27.42 2.17 -10.89
C GLU A 444 28.18 2.38 -9.58
N ASN A 445 27.50 2.88 -8.54
CA ASN A 445 28.15 3.28 -7.29
C ASN A 445 27.69 2.50 -6.04
N GLY A 446 26.67 1.64 -6.18
CA GLY A 446 26.14 0.82 -5.09
C GLY A 446 25.37 1.60 -4.01
N GLN A 447 25.12 2.89 -4.22
CA GLN A 447 24.36 3.74 -3.31
C GLN A 447 22.88 3.37 -3.34
N THR A 448 22.23 3.40 -2.19
CA THR A 448 20.77 3.23 -2.11
C THR A 448 20.06 4.31 -2.94
N VAL A 449 19.08 3.90 -3.73
CA VAL A 449 18.18 4.77 -4.48
C VAL A 449 16.77 4.53 -3.98
N LEU A 450 15.96 5.60 -3.87
CA LEU A 450 14.56 5.48 -3.50
C LEU A 450 13.70 5.66 -4.74
N ILE A 451 12.73 4.77 -4.95
CA ILE A 451 11.85 4.81 -6.11
C ILE A 451 10.42 5.00 -5.61
N PRO A 452 9.81 6.19 -5.79
CA PRO A 452 8.42 6.40 -5.42
C PRO A 452 7.51 5.66 -6.40
N ILE A 453 6.56 4.92 -5.87
CA ILE A 453 5.50 4.24 -6.63
C ILE A 453 4.13 4.60 -6.05
N ASP A 454 3.07 4.11 -6.68
CA ASP A 454 1.69 4.19 -6.18
C ASP A 454 1.20 5.63 -5.91
N HIS A 455 0.98 6.37 -6.98
CA HIS A 455 0.53 7.77 -6.95
C HIS A 455 -0.98 7.91 -7.19
N GLY A 456 -1.75 6.83 -7.06
CA GLY A 456 -3.20 6.84 -7.31
C GLY A 456 -4.00 7.85 -6.46
N TYR A 457 -3.44 8.32 -5.34
CA TYR A 457 -4.06 9.28 -4.43
C TYR A 457 -3.35 10.64 -4.34
N CYS A 458 -2.62 11.05 -5.39
CA CYS A 458 -2.10 12.41 -5.50
C CYS A 458 -3.04 13.33 -6.27
N LEU A 459 -2.81 14.65 -6.23
CA LEU A 459 -3.56 15.72 -6.89
C LEU A 459 -5.05 15.87 -6.46
N PRO A 460 -5.38 15.75 -5.16
CA PRO A 460 -6.77 15.75 -4.68
C PRO A 460 -7.49 17.10 -4.88
N GLU A 461 -8.82 17.10 -4.79
CA GLU A 461 -9.68 18.29 -4.80
C GLU A 461 -9.53 19.14 -3.52
N SER A 462 -8.98 18.58 -2.43
CA SER A 462 -8.74 19.25 -1.15
C SER A 462 -7.47 18.71 -0.46
N PHE A 463 -6.96 19.43 0.55
CA PHE A 463 -5.76 19.05 1.30
C PHE A 463 -6.05 18.12 2.50
N GLU A 464 -7.31 17.77 2.76
CA GLU A 464 -7.78 17.12 3.98
C GLU A 464 -7.00 15.85 4.37
N ASP A 465 -6.72 14.98 3.39
CA ASP A 465 -6.05 13.69 3.61
C ASP A 465 -4.56 13.69 3.23
N CYS A 466 -3.93 14.87 3.01
CA CYS A 466 -2.50 14.96 2.69
C CYS A 466 -1.66 14.25 3.76
N THR A 467 -0.88 13.25 3.33
CA THR A 467 -0.17 12.35 4.24
C THR A 467 1.23 12.04 3.72
N PHE A 468 2.24 12.34 4.53
CA PHE A 468 3.66 12.17 4.20
C PHE A 468 4.40 11.45 5.33
N GLU A 469 4.73 10.17 5.16
CA GLU A 469 5.50 9.44 6.18
C GLU A 469 6.93 9.96 6.32
N TRP A 470 7.53 10.48 5.24
CA TRP A 470 8.89 11.01 5.27
C TRP A 470 9.04 12.25 6.16
N LEU A 471 7.96 12.89 6.62
CA LEU A 471 8.00 13.96 7.63
C LEU A 471 8.67 13.52 8.93
N TYR A 472 8.59 12.23 9.26
CA TYR A 472 9.15 11.68 10.49
C TYR A 472 10.59 11.20 10.31
N TRP A 473 11.14 11.32 9.09
CA TRP A 473 12.50 10.90 8.81
C TRP A 473 13.48 12.04 9.11
N PRO A 474 14.69 11.74 9.65
CA PRO A 474 15.68 12.77 9.99
C PRO A 474 16.05 13.72 8.83
N GLN A 475 16.02 13.19 7.61
CA GLN A 475 16.37 13.86 6.36
C GLN A 475 15.41 15.02 6.05
N ALA A 476 14.13 14.91 6.40
CA ALA A 476 13.14 15.94 6.16
C ALA A 476 13.40 17.23 6.98
N ARG A 477 14.19 17.14 8.06
CA ARG A 477 14.59 18.31 8.87
C ARG A 477 15.82 19.03 8.34
N GLN A 478 16.45 18.50 7.30
CA GLN A 478 17.58 19.16 6.66
C GLN A 478 17.08 20.08 5.53
N PRO A 479 17.70 21.26 5.33
CA PRO A 479 17.35 22.16 4.24
C PRO A 479 17.67 21.52 2.89
N TYR A 480 16.89 21.87 1.86
CA TYR A 480 17.19 21.49 0.48
C TYR A 480 18.55 22.04 0.03
N ASP A 481 19.28 21.26 -0.77
CA ASP A 481 20.51 21.73 -1.40
C ASP A 481 20.23 22.72 -2.54
N SER A 482 21.24 23.48 -2.97
CA SER A 482 21.06 24.52 -3.99
C SER A 482 20.51 24.00 -5.32
N LYS A 483 20.90 22.78 -5.71
CA LYS A 483 20.42 22.15 -6.95
C LYS A 483 18.93 21.84 -6.87
N THR A 484 18.48 21.31 -5.73
CA THR A 484 17.06 21.03 -5.47
C THR A 484 16.25 22.32 -5.43
N ILE A 485 16.80 23.39 -4.84
CA ILE A 485 16.17 24.72 -4.83
C ILE A 485 16.01 25.27 -6.25
N ASP A 486 17.05 25.16 -7.09
CA ASP A 486 17.00 25.61 -8.48
C ASP A 486 15.98 24.80 -9.30
N TYR A 487 15.91 23.48 -9.07
CA TYR A 487 14.87 22.63 -9.64
C TYR A 487 13.47 23.10 -9.22
N ILE A 488 13.21 23.30 -7.92
CA ILE A 488 11.92 23.79 -7.40
C ILE A 488 11.52 25.12 -8.04
N LYS A 489 12.48 26.06 -8.18
CA LYS A 489 12.23 27.37 -8.80
C LYS A 489 11.78 27.25 -10.26
N SER A 490 12.31 26.26 -10.98
CA SER A 490 12.00 26.01 -12.39
C SER A 490 10.59 25.45 -12.64
N LEU A 491 9.95 24.88 -11.62
CA LEU A 491 8.62 24.27 -11.75
C LEU A 491 7.53 25.34 -11.96
N ASP A 492 6.64 25.09 -12.91
CA ASP A 492 5.49 25.95 -13.23
C ASP A 492 4.19 25.14 -13.23
N ALA A 493 3.18 25.61 -12.50
CA ALA A 493 1.91 24.90 -12.39
C ALA A 493 1.02 25.04 -13.63
N GLU A 494 1.04 26.19 -14.32
CA GLU A 494 0.19 26.41 -15.50
C GLU A 494 0.73 25.67 -16.72
N GLU A 495 2.06 25.69 -16.92
CA GLU A 495 2.69 24.91 -17.98
C GLU A 495 2.39 23.41 -17.81
N ASP A 496 2.39 22.93 -16.56
CA ASP A 496 2.14 21.53 -16.27
C ASP A 496 0.68 21.11 -16.33
N ILE A 497 -0.26 21.98 -15.94
CA ILE A 497 -1.68 21.74 -16.21
C ILE A 497 -1.92 21.67 -17.72
N ALA A 498 -1.28 22.54 -18.50
CA ALA A 498 -1.35 22.50 -19.95
C ALA A 498 -0.70 21.22 -20.52
N LEU A 499 0.41 20.76 -19.93
CA LEU A 499 1.09 19.52 -20.31
C LEU A 499 0.20 18.30 -20.05
N LEU A 500 -0.43 18.20 -18.88
CA LEU A 500 -1.35 17.10 -18.58
C LEU A 500 -2.56 17.09 -19.52
N ARG A 501 -3.13 18.27 -19.83
CA ARG A 501 -4.18 18.40 -20.84
C ARG A 501 -3.69 17.97 -22.22
N PHE A 502 -2.45 18.31 -22.60
CA PHE A 502 -1.83 17.87 -23.85
C PHE A 502 -1.70 16.34 -23.93
N HIS A 503 -1.39 15.70 -22.79
CA HIS A 503 -1.36 14.24 -22.62
C HIS A 503 -2.74 13.59 -22.47
N GLY A 504 -3.82 14.36 -22.48
CA GLY A 504 -5.19 13.87 -22.53
C GLY A 504 -5.92 13.81 -21.19
N TRP A 505 -5.34 14.34 -20.12
CA TRP A 505 -6.05 14.51 -18.85
C TRP A 505 -6.42 15.97 -18.63
N ASP A 506 -7.70 16.29 -18.85
CA ASP A 506 -8.24 17.59 -18.48
C ASP A 506 -8.54 17.61 -16.99
N MET A 507 -7.55 18.03 -16.21
CA MET A 507 -7.60 18.04 -14.75
C MET A 507 -8.81 18.83 -14.24
N PRO A 508 -9.62 18.28 -13.30
CA PRO A 508 -10.70 19.01 -12.67
C PRO A 508 -10.24 20.34 -12.06
N VAL A 509 -11.08 21.37 -12.13
CA VAL A 509 -10.74 22.73 -11.67
C VAL A 509 -10.30 22.75 -10.20
N ALA A 510 -10.94 21.96 -9.34
CA ALA A 510 -10.58 21.83 -7.93
C ALA A 510 -9.18 21.21 -7.75
N CYS A 511 -8.88 20.10 -8.44
CA CYS A 511 -7.54 19.49 -8.45
C CYS A 511 -6.47 20.47 -8.95
N ALA A 512 -6.77 21.21 -10.02
CA ALA A 512 -5.88 22.22 -10.58
C ALA A 512 -5.61 23.37 -9.60
N ARG A 513 -6.61 23.77 -8.81
CA ARG A 513 -6.44 24.74 -7.72
C ARG A 513 -5.51 24.20 -6.64
N THR A 514 -5.73 22.99 -6.14
CA THR A 514 -4.85 22.33 -5.16
C THR A 514 -3.40 22.30 -5.66
N PHE A 515 -3.19 21.89 -6.91
CA PHE A 515 -1.87 21.79 -7.54
C PHE A 515 -1.15 23.14 -7.67
N ARG A 516 -1.88 24.22 -7.98
CA ARG A 516 -1.33 25.58 -7.99
C ARG A 516 -0.89 26.03 -6.61
N ILE A 517 -1.75 25.80 -5.61
CA ILE A 517 -1.49 26.20 -4.22
C ILE A 517 -0.31 25.41 -3.65
N SER A 518 -0.25 24.10 -3.85
CA SER A 518 0.87 23.26 -3.37
C SER A 518 2.20 23.63 -4.04
N THR A 519 2.18 23.90 -5.37
CA THR A 519 3.37 24.39 -6.08
C THR A 519 3.81 25.76 -5.55
N MET A 520 2.87 26.67 -5.29
CA MET A 520 3.15 27.99 -4.71
C MET A 520 3.73 27.87 -3.30
N LEU A 521 3.14 27.02 -2.44
CA LEU A 521 3.60 26.76 -1.07
C LEU A 521 5.03 26.23 -1.08
N LEU A 522 5.34 25.26 -1.94
CA LEU A 522 6.68 24.71 -2.07
C LEU A 522 7.70 25.79 -2.45
N LYS A 523 7.41 26.59 -3.49
CA LYS A 523 8.33 27.65 -3.95
C LYS A 523 8.54 28.72 -2.88
N LYS A 524 7.46 29.25 -2.30
CA LYS A 524 7.51 30.30 -1.26
C LYS A 524 8.14 29.82 0.04
N GLY A 525 7.92 28.57 0.42
CA GLY A 525 8.52 27.98 1.61
C GLY A 525 10.03 27.83 1.46
N VAL A 526 10.49 27.34 0.30
CA VAL A 526 11.93 27.19 0.04
C VAL A 526 12.65 28.53 -0.10
N GLU A 527 12.01 29.55 -0.68
CA GLU A 527 12.56 30.92 -0.69
C GLU A 527 12.83 31.47 0.71
N ARG A 528 12.06 31.02 1.71
CA ARG A 528 12.22 31.37 3.13
C ARG A 528 13.14 30.43 3.91
N GLY A 529 13.80 29.50 3.22
CA GLY A 529 14.69 28.53 3.86
C GLY A 529 13.98 27.48 4.70
N LEU A 530 12.67 27.28 4.50
CA LEU A 530 11.93 26.22 5.19
C LEU A 530 12.39 24.83 4.72
N THR A 531 12.44 23.90 5.67
CA THR A 531 12.80 22.50 5.42
C THR A 531 11.63 21.73 4.81
N PRO A 532 11.86 20.56 4.17
CA PRO A 532 10.78 19.67 3.75
C PRO A 532 9.78 19.38 4.88
N PHE A 533 10.28 19.20 6.10
CA PHE A 533 9.46 18.99 7.29
C PHE A 533 8.52 20.16 7.54
N ALA A 534 9.06 21.39 7.57
CA ALA A 534 8.24 22.58 7.82
C ALA A 534 7.17 22.78 6.73
N ILE A 535 7.52 22.59 5.46
CA ILE A 535 6.58 22.76 4.34
C ILE A 535 5.52 21.65 4.35
N GLY A 536 5.91 20.38 4.49
CA GLY A 536 4.96 19.28 4.51
C GLY A 536 4.05 19.30 5.75
N SER A 537 4.54 19.75 6.91
CA SER A 537 3.71 19.94 8.12
C SER A 537 2.62 21.01 7.96
N ILE A 538 2.78 21.99 7.07
CA ILE A 538 1.73 22.97 6.74
C ILE A 538 0.55 22.28 6.03
N MET A 539 0.82 21.20 5.28
CA MET A 539 -0.18 20.47 4.49
C MET A 539 -0.90 19.37 5.26
N CYS A 540 -0.27 18.78 6.29
CA CYS A 540 -0.83 17.67 7.02
C CYS A 540 -1.62 18.13 8.25
N ARG A 541 -2.81 17.56 8.45
CA ARG A 541 -3.58 17.76 9.68
C ARG A 541 -2.89 17.09 10.87
N GLU A 542 -2.87 17.76 12.03
CA GLU A 542 -2.36 17.17 13.28
C GLU A 542 -3.30 16.09 13.83
N THR A 543 -4.61 16.28 13.60
CA THR A 543 -5.67 15.33 13.97
C THR A 543 -6.76 15.37 12.90
N LEU A 544 -7.57 14.33 12.78
CA LEU A 544 -8.66 14.27 11.80
C LEU A 544 -9.66 15.45 11.88
N LYS A 545 -9.74 16.13 13.04
CA LYS A 545 -10.70 17.23 13.29
C LYS A 545 -10.09 18.62 13.20
N LYS A 546 -8.76 18.72 13.18
CA LYS A 546 -8.07 20.01 13.15
C LYS A 546 -7.54 20.21 11.73
N GLU A 547 -8.07 21.22 11.06
CA GLU A 547 -7.62 21.65 9.75
C GLU A 547 -6.11 21.94 9.77
N SER A 548 -5.47 21.65 8.64
CA SER A 548 -4.07 21.96 8.43
C SER A 548 -3.90 23.45 8.13
N VAL A 549 -2.67 23.96 8.29
CA VAL A 549 -2.39 25.39 8.04
C VAL A 549 -2.70 25.78 6.59
N ILE A 550 -2.50 24.87 5.62
CA ILE A 550 -2.86 25.14 4.22
C ILE A 550 -4.37 25.25 4.03
N GLU A 551 -5.16 24.46 4.76
CA GLU A 551 -6.63 24.54 4.72
C GLU A 551 -7.12 25.85 5.32
N GLU A 552 -6.53 26.28 6.45
CA GLU A 552 -6.81 27.58 7.05
C GLU A 552 -6.49 28.73 6.09
N ILE A 553 -5.34 28.68 5.39
CA ILE A 553 -4.97 29.67 4.36
C ILE A 553 -5.99 29.70 3.21
N VAL A 554 -6.42 28.52 2.75
CA VAL A 554 -7.43 28.40 1.68
C VAL A 554 -8.77 28.96 2.14
N GLN A 555 -9.20 28.64 3.35
CA GLN A 555 -10.46 29.12 3.90
C GLN A 555 -10.43 30.64 4.12
N GLU A 556 -9.34 31.18 4.66
CA GLU A 556 -9.15 32.62 4.85
C GLU A 556 -9.20 33.38 3.50
N ALA A 557 -8.63 32.81 2.44
CA ALA A 557 -8.71 33.38 1.09
C ALA A 557 -10.14 33.31 0.52
N GLN A 558 -10.87 32.23 0.78
CA GLN A 558 -12.28 32.11 0.36
C GLN A 558 -13.16 33.13 1.08
N ASP A 559 -12.97 33.32 2.38
CA ASP A 559 -13.73 34.28 3.18
C ASP A 559 -13.40 35.74 2.81
N SER A 560 -12.18 35.98 2.32
CA SER A 560 -11.70 37.30 1.89
C SER A 560 -12.10 37.66 0.45
N THR A 561 -12.65 36.73 -0.33
CA THR A 561 -13.01 36.95 -1.74
C THR A 561 -14.52 36.88 -1.97
N LEU A 562 -15.00 37.62 -2.96
CA LEU A 562 -16.43 37.56 -3.32
C LEU A 562 -16.73 36.28 -4.12
N PRO A 563 -17.96 35.72 -4.06
CA PRO A 563 -18.31 34.48 -4.75
C PRO A 563 -18.13 34.48 -6.29
N VAL A 564 -17.99 35.66 -6.91
CA VAL A 564 -17.84 35.84 -8.38
C VAL A 564 -16.41 36.25 -8.74
N THR A 565 -15.46 36.08 -7.83
CA THR A 565 -14.05 36.43 -8.05
C THR A 565 -13.42 35.45 -9.05
N SER A 566 -12.54 35.96 -9.92
CA SER A 566 -11.80 35.11 -10.85
C SER A 566 -10.79 34.22 -10.11
N GLU A 567 -10.44 33.07 -10.70
CA GLU A 567 -9.44 32.16 -10.12
C GLU A 567 -8.09 32.88 -9.87
N ALA A 568 -7.68 33.75 -10.78
CA ALA A 568 -6.45 34.52 -10.65
C ALA A 568 -6.48 35.45 -9.42
N ALA A 569 -7.57 36.20 -9.22
CA ALA A 569 -7.71 37.10 -8.08
C ALA A 569 -7.83 36.33 -6.75
N PHE A 570 -8.45 35.15 -6.76
CA PHE A 570 -8.44 34.25 -5.61
C PHE A 570 -7.00 33.81 -5.26
N LEU A 571 -6.23 33.35 -6.24
CA LEU A 571 -4.85 32.89 -6.04
C LEU A 571 -3.89 34.04 -5.64
N GLU A 572 -4.11 35.26 -6.13
CA GLU A 572 -3.39 36.45 -5.67
C GLU A 572 -3.67 36.74 -4.19
N THR A 573 -4.93 36.68 -3.77
CA THR A 573 -5.34 36.87 -2.37
C THR A 573 -4.73 35.79 -1.47
N LEU A 574 -4.83 34.54 -1.90
CA LEU A 574 -4.22 33.39 -1.22
C LEU A 574 -2.69 33.52 -1.11
N SER A 575 -2.02 33.99 -2.17
CA SER A 575 -0.57 34.23 -2.14
C SER A 575 -0.17 35.20 -1.04
N LEU A 576 -0.93 36.29 -0.86
CA LEU A 576 -0.64 37.30 0.18
C LEU A 576 -0.84 36.75 1.59
N ILE A 577 -1.93 36.00 1.81
CA ILE A 577 -2.21 35.33 3.09
C ILE A 577 -1.10 34.31 3.39
N MET A 578 -0.73 33.51 2.39
CA MET A 578 0.34 32.52 2.50
C MET A 578 1.67 33.18 2.84
N ASP A 579 2.03 34.30 2.20
CA ASP A 579 3.26 35.04 2.52
C ASP A 579 3.30 35.43 4.01
N HIS A 580 2.20 35.96 4.55
CA HIS A 580 2.11 36.34 5.95
C HIS A 580 2.31 35.13 6.88
N ARG A 581 1.59 34.03 6.65
CA ARG A 581 1.71 32.80 7.46
C ARG A 581 3.11 32.20 7.40
N LEU A 582 3.73 32.17 6.23
CA LEU A 582 5.08 31.64 6.06
C LEU A 582 6.15 32.51 6.74
N ASP A 583 5.96 33.84 6.76
CA ASP A 583 6.85 34.75 7.48
C ASP A 583 6.78 34.53 9.00
N GLU A 584 5.59 34.29 9.55
CA GLU A 584 5.41 33.94 10.97
C GLU A 584 6.12 32.62 11.32
N ILE A 585 5.96 31.60 10.47
CA ILE A 585 6.58 30.29 10.66
C ILE A 585 8.11 30.42 10.58
N ALA A 586 8.65 31.09 9.55
CA ALA A 586 10.08 31.30 9.40
C ALA A 586 10.69 32.13 10.54
N GLY A 587 9.96 33.15 11.01
CA GLY A 587 10.34 33.96 12.17
C GLY A 587 10.41 33.13 13.46
N SER A 588 9.45 32.25 13.70
CA SER A 588 9.44 31.36 14.86
C SER A 588 10.56 30.31 14.84
N ALA A 589 10.93 29.82 13.64
CA ALA A 589 12.03 28.88 13.47
C ALA A 589 13.40 29.52 13.76
N SER A 590 13.55 30.82 13.47
CA SER A 590 14.78 31.57 13.69
C SER A 590 15.06 31.89 15.17
N ILE A 591 14.04 31.85 16.04
CA ILE A 591 14.14 32.15 17.48
C ILE A 591 14.52 30.90 18.31
N ASN A 592 14.34 29.70 17.74
CA ASN A 592 14.58 28.41 18.42
C ASN A 592 15.88 27.70 18.00
N CYS A 593 16.82 28.39 17.35
CA CYS A 593 18.16 27.89 17.02
C CYS A 593 19.24 28.46 17.94
#